data_AF-A0A6G3MH46-F1
#
_entry.id   AF-A0A6G3MH46-F1
#
_cell.length_a   1.000
_cell.length_b   1.000
_cell.length_c   1.000
_cell.angle_alpha   90.00
_cell.angle_beta   90.00
_cell.angle_gamma   90.00
#
_symmetry.space_group_name_H-M   'P 1'
#
loop_
_entity.id
_entity.type
_entity.pdbx_description
1 polymer ?
#
loop_
_entity_poly.entity_id
_entity_poly.type
_entity_poly.pdbx_seq_one_letter_code
_entity_poly.pdbx_strand_id
1 'polypeptide(L)'
;MIPAVLKEDDDSLEKPSEEIVQEMTEKTRDALERQISSKIYAALPTKAAPKREPAKYVRYTPTHQSDEFNSGAKQRVVRMVEMPRDPMEPPRFKINNKIPAAPPSPPAPVLHSPPRKVTVKE
;
A
#
# COMPACT_ATOMS: atom_id res chain seq x y z
N MET A 1 11.27 -15.69 -27.63
CA MET A 1 9.88 -15.22 -27.45
C MET A 1 9.16 -15.45 -28.77
N ILE A 2 7.95 -16.02 -28.74
CA ILE A 2 7.13 -16.27 -29.94
C ILE A 2 6.13 -15.11 -30.05
N PRO A 3 5.98 -14.46 -31.23
CA PRO A 3 4.98 -13.42 -31.41
C PRO A 3 3.57 -14.02 -31.27
N ALA A 4 2.67 -13.29 -30.61
CA ALA A 4 1.26 -13.63 -30.62
C ALA A 4 0.70 -13.44 -32.04
N VAL A 5 -0.02 -14.43 -32.55
CA VAL A 5 -0.75 -14.31 -33.82
C VAL A 5 -2.09 -13.66 -33.51
N LEU A 6 -2.25 -12.40 -33.89
CA LEU A 6 -3.47 -11.64 -33.67
C LEU A 6 -4.52 -12.02 -34.72
N LYS A 7 -5.76 -12.21 -34.30
CA LYS A 7 -6.92 -12.22 -35.20
C LYS A 7 -7.36 -10.76 -35.40
N GLU A 8 -7.77 -10.40 -36.61
CA GLU A 8 -8.15 -9.02 -36.93
C GLU A 8 -9.36 -8.53 -36.10
N ASP A 9 -10.24 -9.46 -35.69
CA ASP A 9 -11.43 -9.22 -34.86
C ASP A 9 -11.26 -9.82 -33.44
N ASP A 10 -10.25 -9.37 -32.69
CA ASP A 10 -10.03 -9.81 -31.29
C ASP A 10 -10.51 -8.75 -30.30
N ASP A 11 -11.70 -8.96 -29.72
CA ASP A 11 -12.33 -8.09 -28.71
C ASP A 11 -11.44 -7.84 -27.47
N SER A 12 -10.40 -8.67 -27.24
CA SER A 12 -9.47 -8.48 -26.11
C SER A 12 -8.49 -7.32 -26.29
N LEU A 13 -8.33 -6.81 -27.51
CA LEU A 13 -7.47 -5.66 -27.83
C LEU A 13 -8.21 -4.32 -27.69
N GLU A 14 -9.52 -4.35 -27.49
CA GLU A 14 -10.31 -3.14 -27.30
C GLU A 14 -9.96 -2.45 -25.98
N LYS A 15 -10.14 -1.12 -25.96
CA LYS A 15 -10.01 -0.38 -24.71
C LYS A 15 -11.15 -0.81 -23.78
N PRO A 16 -10.89 -0.86 -22.47
CA PRO A 16 -11.97 -1.02 -21.49
C PRO A 16 -13.06 0.05 -21.70
N SER A 17 -14.30 -0.27 -21.31
CA SER A 17 -15.42 0.66 -21.42
C SER A 17 -15.14 1.98 -20.71
N GLU A 18 -15.75 3.06 -21.18
CA GLU A 18 -15.58 4.39 -20.61
C GLU A 18 -15.96 4.44 -19.12
N GLU A 19 -16.96 3.66 -18.71
CA GLU A 19 -17.39 3.52 -17.31
C GLU A 19 -16.28 2.95 -16.42
N ILE A 20 -15.58 1.89 -16.86
CA ILE A 20 -14.46 1.30 -16.11
C ILE A 20 -13.30 2.28 -16.03
N VAL A 21 -13.02 3.00 -17.11
CA VAL A 21 -11.96 4.02 -17.13
C VAL A 21 -12.28 5.14 -16.14
N GLN A 22 -13.53 5.61 -16.08
CA GLN A 22 -13.97 6.61 -15.12
C GLN A 22 -13.85 6.10 -13.68
N GLU A 23 -14.35 4.89 -13.39
CA GLU A 23 -14.26 4.27 -12.06
C GLU A 23 -12.80 4.14 -11.59
N MET A 24 -11.90 3.67 -12.47
CA MET A 24 -10.48 3.54 -12.16
C MET A 24 -9.80 4.89 -11.97
N THR A 25 -10.23 5.91 -12.73
CA THR A 25 -9.72 7.28 -12.59
C THR A 25 -10.11 7.86 -11.24
N GLU A 26 -11.36 7.70 -10.81
CA GLU A 26 -11.84 8.14 -9.50
C GLU A 26 -11.12 7.43 -8.35
N LYS A 27 -10.99 6.10 -8.41
CA LYS A 27 -10.23 5.32 -7.42
C LYS A 27 -8.77 5.78 -7.31
N THR A 28 -8.13 6.03 -8.45
CA THR A 28 -6.72 6.47 -8.49
C THR A 28 -6.59 7.89 -7.95
N ARG A 29 -7.52 8.78 -8.30
CA ARG A 29 -7.57 10.15 -7.78
C ARG A 29 -7.71 10.15 -6.26
N ASP A 30 -8.67 9.40 -5.71
CA ASP A 30 -8.87 9.29 -4.26
C ASP A 30 -7.63 8.76 -3.53
N ALA A 31 -6.96 7.76 -4.10
CA ALA A 31 -5.73 7.22 -3.52
C ALA A 31 -4.59 8.25 -3.49
N LEU A 32 -4.43 9.03 -4.56
CA LEU A 32 -3.43 10.09 -4.64
C LEU A 32 -3.76 11.25 -3.70
N GLU A 33 -5.02 11.68 -3.62
CA GLU A 33 -5.47 12.72 -2.70
C GLU A 33 -5.23 12.34 -1.22
N ARG A 34 -5.43 11.07 -0.85
CA ARG A 34 -5.08 10.56 0.49
C ARG A 34 -3.58 10.64 0.78
N GLN A 35 -2.73 10.32 -0.19
CA GLN A 35 -1.28 10.43 0.00
C GLN A 35 -0.81 11.88 0.09
N ILE A 36 -1.38 12.75 -0.75
CA ILE A 36 -1.05 14.17 -0.79
C ILE A 36 -1.50 14.87 0.49
N SER A 37 -2.71 14.60 0.98
CA SER A 37 -3.21 15.20 2.22
C SER A 37 -2.32 14.88 3.44
N SER A 38 -1.78 13.66 3.53
CA SER A 38 -0.80 13.29 4.56
C SER A 38 0.52 14.09 4.44
N LYS A 39 1.02 14.28 3.22
CA LYS A 39 2.23 15.09 2.97
C LYS A 39 2.01 16.57 3.31
N ILE A 40 0.87 17.13 2.91
CA ILE A 40 0.48 18.50 3.23
C ILE A 40 0.39 18.66 4.76
N TYR A 41 -0.27 17.73 5.44
CA TYR A 41 -0.43 17.78 6.90
C TYR A 41 0.91 17.76 7.64
N ALA A 42 1.89 16.99 7.15
CA ALA A 42 3.23 16.95 7.74
C ALA A 42 4.04 18.24 7.51
N ALA A 43 3.78 18.97 6.42
CA ALA A 43 4.48 20.20 6.07
C ALA A 43 3.92 21.46 6.76
N LEU A 44 2.71 21.39 7.31
CA LEU A 44 2.11 22.51 8.05
C LEU A 44 2.92 22.84 9.31
N PRO A 45 3.31 24.13 9.52
CA PRO A 45 4.20 24.52 10.62
C PRO A 45 3.53 24.40 12.00
N THR A 46 2.22 24.63 12.07
CA THR A 46 1.43 24.54 13.30
C THR A 46 0.35 23.49 13.14
N LYS A 47 0.23 22.59 14.12
CA LYS A 47 -0.80 21.55 14.13
C LYS A 47 -1.94 22.00 15.02
N ALA A 48 -3.13 22.20 14.44
CA ALA A 48 -4.34 22.31 15.24
C ALA A 48 -4.58 21.00 16.00
N ALA A 49 -5.02 21.11 17.26
CA ALA A 49 -5.34 19.92 18.05
C ALA A 49 -6.44 19.11 17.33
N PRO A 50 -6.19 17.83 16.99
CA PRO A 50 -7.19 17.03 16.30
C PRO A 50 -8.41 16.80 17.21
N LYS A 51 -9.61 16.85 16.63
CA LYS A 51 -10.82 16.41 17.33
C LYS A 51 -10.71 14.90 17.57
N ARG A 52 -10.87 14.48 18.82
CA ARG A 52 -10.80 13.06 19.18
C ARG A 52 -11.92 12.29 18.49
N GLU A 53 -11.55 11.25 17.76
CA GLU A 53 -12.51 10.30 17.23
C GLU A 53 -13.18 9.51 18.37
N PRO A 54 -14.44 9.05 18.19
CA PRO A 54 -15.10 8.18 19.16
C PRO A 54 -14.37 6.84 19.29
N ALA A 55 -14.58 6.16 20.43
CA ALA A 55 -13.97 4.87 20.71
C ALA A 55 -14.44 3.79 19.71
N LYS A 56 -13.50 2.99 19.21
CA LYS A 56 -13.76 1.88 18.28
C LYS A 56 -13.82 0.57 19.05
N TYR A 57 -14.81 -0.28 18.79
CA TYR A 57 -14.91 -1.61 19.39
C TYR A 57 -14.52 -2.67 18.36
N VAL A 58 -13.54 -3.50 18.70
CA VAL A 58 -13.04 -4.57 17.83
C VAL A 58 -13.30 -5.91 18.50
N ARG A 59 -13.91 -6.85 17.75
CA ARG A 59 -14.05 -8.24 18.16
C ARG A 59 -12.80 -9.01 17.73
N TYR A 60 -12.09 -9.58 18.70
CA TYR A 60 -10.87 -10.35 18.49
C TYR A 60 -11.09 -11.80 18.88
N THR A 61 -10.72 -12.71 17.98
CA THR A 61 -10.67 -14.15 18.23
C THR A 61 -9.20 -14.55 18.35
N PRO A 62 -8.70 -14.88 19.55
CA PRO A 62 -7.33 -15.33 19.73
C PRO A 62 -7.06 -16.64 18.97
N THR A 63 -5.85 -16.77 18.41
CA THR A 63 -5.40 -18.00 17.74
C THR A 63 -5.09 -19.12 18.73
N HIS A 64 -4.51 -18.77 19.89
CA HIS A 64 -4.28 -19.71 20.99
C HIS A 64 -5.54 -19.80 21.85
N GLN A 65 -6.27 -20.91 21.72
CA GLN A 65 -7.50 -21.18 22.47
C GLN A 65 -7.23 -22.34 23.43
N SER A 66 -7.28 -22.07 24.73
CA SER A 66 -7.42 -23.08 25.77
C SER A 66 -8.48 -22.60 26.77
N ASP A 67 -9.13 -23.53 27.46
CA ASP A 67 -10.21 -23.22 28.40
C ASP A 67 -9.72 -22.43 29.64
N GLU A 68 -8.42 -22.46 29.91
CA GLU A 68 -7.77 -21.67 30.96
C GLU A 68 -7.57 -20.20 30.56
N PHE A 69 -7.48 -19.91 29.26
CA PHE A 69 -7.31 -18.56 28.76
C PHE A 69 -8.66 -17.86 28.52
N ASN A 70 -8.66 -16.54 28.70
CA ASN A 70 -9.85 -15.71 28.45
C ASN A 70 -11.09 -16.11 29.27
N SER A 71 -10.90 -16.66 30.47
CA SER A 71 -12.00 -17.09 31.35
C SER A 71 -13.01 -18.02 30.66
N GLY A 72 -12.52 -18.89 29.75
CA GLY A 72 -13.34 -19.82 28.97
C GLY A 72 -14.11 -19.18 27.79
N ALA A 73 -13.95 -17.88 27.54
CA ALA A 73 -14.57 -17.22 26.40
C ALA A 73 -13.73 -17.41 25.11
N LYS A 74 -14.40 -17.68 24.00
CA LYS A 74 -13.73 -17.84 22.68
C LYS A 74 -13.27 -16.53 22.05
N GLN A 75 -13.86 -15.40 22.46
CA GLN A 75 -13.62 -14.09 21.85
C GLN A 75 -13.49 -12.98 22.90
N ARG A 76 -12.87 -11.87 22.51
CA ARG A 76 -12.77 -10.64 23.31
C ARG A 76 -13.33 -9.46 22.51
N VAL A 77 -13.95 -8.52 23.19
CA VAL A 77 -14.30 -7.21 22.61
C VAL A 77 -13.37 -6.18 23.23
N VAL A 78 -12.58 -5.51 22.39
CA VAL A 78 -11.58 -4.52 22.80
C VAL A 78 -12.07 -3.13 22.41
N ARG A 79 -12.10 -2.21 23.38
CA ARG A 79 -12.38 -0.80 23.15
C ARG A 79 -11.07 -0.05 22.88
N MET A 80 -10.84 0.31 21.62
CA MET A 80 -9.71 1.11 21.19
C MET A 80 -10.05 2.60 21.30
N VAL A 81 -9.21 3.34 22.02
CA VAL A 81 -9.30 4.81 22.16
C VAL A 81 -7.95 5.39 21.77
N GLU A 82 -7.95 6.42 20.94
CA GLU A 82 -6.72 7.11 20.58
C GLU A 82 -6.17 7.86 21.80
N MET A 83 -4.88 7.65 22.12
CA MET A 83 -4.22 8.38 23.18
C MET A 83 -4.13 9.87 22.80
N PRO A 84 -4.58 10.79 23.67
CA PRO A 84 -4.46 12.21 23.41
C PRO A 84 -3.00 12.61 23.15
N ARG A 85 -2.76 13.32 22.04
CA ARG A 85 -1.44 13.89 21.71
C ARG A 85 -1.37 15.34 22.18
N ASP A 86 -0.28 15.71 22.82
CA ASP A 86 -0.02 17.08 23.23
C ASP A 86 0.43 17.91 22.01
N PRO A 87 -0.27 19.01 21.66
CA PRO A 87 0.11 19.87 20.55
C PRO A 87 1.46 20.57 20.72
N MET A 88 1.97 20.71 21.94
CA MET A 88 3.25 21.37 22.25
C MET A 88 4.40 20.38 22.43
N GLU A 89 4.14 19.08 22.32
CA GLU A 89 5.17 18.06 22.45
C GLU A 89 6.05 18.02 21.18
N PRO A 90 7.38 18.17 21.31
CA PRO A 90 8.30 18.07 20.18
C PRO A 90 8.44 16.62 19.67
N PRO A 91 9.01 16.40 18.47
CA PRO A 91 9.24 15.05 17.94
C PRO A 91 10.06 14.16 18.91
N ARG A 92 9.51 12.99 19.24
CA ARG A 92 10.10 12.07 20.25
C ARG A 92 11.37 11.34 19.80
N PHE A 93 11.54 11.10 18.49
CA PHE A 93 12.59 10.23 17.96
C PHE A 93 13.45 10.94 16.90
N LYS A 94 14.72 10.55 16.81
CA LYS A 94 15.64 10.97 15.76
C LYS A 94 15.28 10.28 14.44
N ILE A 95 14.90 11.05 13.42
CA ILE A 95 14.49 10.53 12.10
C ILE A 95 15.67 10.45 11.12
N ASN A 96 16.81 11.06 11.43
CA ASN A 96 17.99 11.14 10.57
C ASN A 96 18.85 9.86 10.52
N ASN A 97 18.32 8.73 10.97
CA ASN A 97 19.02 7.44 10.89
C ASN A 97 19.05 6.98 9.43
N LYS A 98 20.24 7.00 8.82
CA LYS A 98 20.44 6.58 7.43
C LYS A 98 20.63 5.07 7.37
N ILE A 99 19.65 4.39 6.80
CA ILE A 99 19.66 2.94 6.56
C ILE A 99 20.15 2.72 5.11
N PRO A 100 20.97 1.70 4.82
CA PRO A 100 21.31 1.34 3.44
C PRO A 100 20.04 1.01 2.64
N ALA A 101 20.11 1.22 1.33
CA ALA A 101 18.99 0.90 0.45
C ALA A 101 18.64 -0.59 0.56
N ALA A 102 17.34 -0.89 0.65
CA ALA A 102 16.85 -2.26 0.58
C ALA A 102 17.31 -2.92 -0.74
N PRO A 103 17.51 -4.25 -0.77
CA PRO A 103 17.76 -4.93 -2.03
C PRO A 103 16.64 -4.62 -3.03
N PRO A 104 16.95 -4.51 -4.34
CA PRO A 104 15.93 -4.30 -5.35
C PRO A 104 14.97 -5.49 -5.38
N SER A 105 13.80 -5.31 -5.99
CA SER A 105 12.95 -6.45 -6.35
C SER A 105 13.78 -7.47 -7.16
N PRO A 106 13.51 -8.78 -7.03
CA PRO A 106 14.23 -9.80 -7.78
C PRO A 106 14.33 -9.42 -9.26
N PRO A 107 15.51 -9.53 -9.88
CA PRO A 107 15.69 -9.10 -11.26
C PRO A 107 14.74 -9.89 -12.16
N ALA A 108 13.98 -9.17 -12.98
CA ALA A 108 13.07 -9.81 -13.93
C ALA A 108 13.87 -10.65 -14.94
N PRO A 109 13.32 -11.80 -15.40
CA PRO A 109 13.97 -12.59 -16.44
C PRO A 109 14.19 -11.78 -17.71
N VAL A 110 15.40 -11.88 -18.26
CA VAL A 110 15.77 -11.17 -19.48
C VAL A 110 15.36 -12.01 -20.69
N LEU A 111 14.30 -11.59 -21.40
CA LEU A 111 13.73 -12.29 -22.55
C LEU A 111 14.43 -11.93 -23.88
N HIS A 112 15.74 -12.12 -23.96
CA HIS A 112 16.48 -11.90 -25.21
C HIS A 112 16.07 -12.88 -26.31
N SER A 113 16.31 -12.49 -27.56
CA SER A 113 16.42 -13.45 -28.66
C SER A 113 17.68 -14.32 -28.49
N PRO A 114 17.77 -15.45 -29.19
CA PRO A 114 19.01 -16.22 -29.23
C PRO A 114 20.21 -15.35 -29.63
N PRO A 115 21.40 -15.56 -29.05
CA PRO A 115 22.57 -14.75 -29.37
C PRO A 115 22.90 -14.84 -30.86
N ARG A 116 23.08 -13.69 -31.51
CA ARG A 116 23.54 -13.63 -32.90
C ARG A 116 25.02 -14.02 -32.96
N LYS A 117 25.39 -14.77 -33.99
CA LYS A 117 26.79 -15.14 -34.21
C LYS A 117 27.58 -13.89 -34.60
N VAL A 118 28.64 -13.58 -33.87
CA VAL A 118 29.60 -12.53 -34.22
C VAL A 118 30.54 -13.01 -35.33
N THR A 119 30.87 -12.13 -36.29
CA THR A 119 31.84 -12.41 -37.36
C THR A 119 33.08 -11.55 -37.18
N VAL A 120 34.26 -12.00 -37.63
CA VAL A 120 35.56 -11.32 -37.40
C VAL A 120 35.65 -9.92 -38.03
N LYS A 121 34.79 -9.61 -39.01
CA LYS A 121 34.71 -8.28 -39.63
C LYS A 121 33.90 -7.28 -38.78
N GLU A 122 33.23 -7.76 -37.73
CA GLU A 122 32.50 -6.97 -36.73
C GLU A 122 33.16 -7.09 -35.35
#